data_AF-A0AAE8HRJ7-F1
#
_entry.id   AF-A0AAE8HRJ7-F1
#
_cell.length_a   1.000
_cell.length_b   1.000
_cell.length_c   1.000
_cell.angle_alpha   90.00
_cell.angle_beta   90.00
_cell.angle_gamma   90.00
#
_symmetry.space_group_name_H-M   'P 1'
#
loop_
_entity.id
_entity.type
_entity.pdbx_description
1 polymer ?
#
loop_
_entity_poly.entity_id
_entity_poly.type
_entity_poly.pdbx_seq_one_letter_code
_entity_poly.pdbx_strand_id
1 'polypeptide(L)'
;MTPPIAFHPTYEASLPVGHRFPMRKYGLLAETLIAKGLAPLGFVTPEPAGADILIRAHDAAYVDAVLACDVGPEIERAIGLPVDAALVRRSRASVGGTLLAARLALAEGLAGSAAGGSHHARRQQGAGFCVLNDVAVAARTLQAEGLVRRVLVVDLDVHQGDGTADCLARSPELFTFSIHCENNYPAQKIAGDLDIGLPDRLDDAGYLAVLRARLPPLLDAFAPDLVFYNAGVDPHRDDRLGRLCLTDDGLLARDRFVVAEARARGIALAAVIGGGYTHDVEALARRHALVFEALAAEAAARPTSE
;
A
#
# COMPACT_ATOMS: atom_id res chain seq x y z
N MET A 1 -3.32 21.47 -7.63
CA MET A 1 -3.09 20.59 -8.79
C MET A 1 -3.39 19.17 -8.35
N THR A 2 -3.91 18.31 -9.22
CA THR A 2 -4.18 16.91 -8.85
C THR A 2 -2.86 16.15 -8.78
N PRO A 3 -2.55 15.47 -7.66
CA PRO A 3 -1.32 14.68 -7.54
C PRO A 3 -1.20 13.61 -8.63
N PRO A 4 0.00 13.32 -9.13
CA PRO A 4 0.20 12.31 -10.16
C PRO A 4 -0.11 10.91 -9.64
N ILE A 5 -0.68 10.09 -10.53
CA ILE A 5 -1.09 8.71 -10.24
C ILE A 5 -0.38 7.75 -11.19
N ALA A 6 0.35 6.79 -10.62
CA ALA A 6 0.95 5.70 -11.36
C ALA A 6 -0.08 4.61 -11.65
N PHE A 7 -0.17 4.17 -12.91
CA PHE A 7 -1.01 3.04 -13.31
C PHE A 7 -0.37 2.27 -14.47
N HIS A 8 -0.52 0.96 -14.47
CA HIS A 8 -0.13 0.10 -15.59
C HIS A 8 -1.27 -0.86 -15.95
N PRO A 9 -1.60 -1.06 -17.24
CA PRO A 9 -2.67 -1.98 -17.65
C PRO A 9 -2.51 -3.43 -17.15
N THR A 10 -1.27 -3.88 -16.92
CA THR A 10 -0.98 -5.23 -16.39
C THR A 10 -1.22 -5.39 -14.89
N TYR A 11 -1.74 -4.38 -14.19
CA TYR A 11 -2.18 -4.52 -12.80
C TYR A 11 -3.32 -5.54 -12.64
N GLU A 12 -4.02 -5.84 -13.74
CA GLU A 12 -5.02 -6.88 -13.82
C GLU A 12 -4.43 -8.13 -14.50
N ALA A 13 -4.28 -9.21 -13.73
CA ALA A 13 -3.92 -10.53 -14.26
C ALA A 13 -5.16 -11.40 -14.47
N SER A 14 -5.08 -12.41 -15.32
CA SER A 14 -6.15 -13.41 -15.41
C SER A 14 -6.07 -14.35 -14.22
N LEU A 15 -7.20 -14.57 -13.53
CA LEU A 15 -7.31 -15.58 -12.48
C LEU A 15 -8.35 -16.64 -12.88
N PRO A 16 -8.30 -17.86 -12.29
CA PRO A 16 -9.36 -18.85 -12.48
C PRO A 16 -10.74 -18.28 -12.15
N VAL A 17 -11.76 -18.69 -12.92
CA VAL A 17 -13.14 -18.26 -12.70
C VAL A 17 -13.57 -18.59 -11.28
N GLY A 18 -14.17 -17.61 -10.58
CA GLY A 18 -14.63 -17.76 -9.20
C GLY A 18 -13.54 -17.63 -8.13
N HIS A 19 -12.31 -17.27 -8.50
CA HIS A 19 -11.27 -16.99 -7.51
C HIS A 19 -11.67 -15.83 -6.59
N ARG A 20 -11.43 -15.97 -5.28
CA ARG A 20 -11.88 -15.01 -4.26
C ARG A 20 -11.24 -13.62 -4.39
N PHE A 21 -10.02 -13.54 -4.91
CA PHE A 21 -9.29 -12.28 -5.06
C PHE A 21 -9.93 -11.41 -6.17
N PRO A 22 -10.39 -10.18 -5.87
CA PRO A 22 -11.11 -9.34 -6.81
C PRO A 22 -10.16 -8.63 -7.79
N MET A 23 -9.53 -9.40 -8.67
CA MET A 23 -8.47 -8.90 -9.57
C MET A 23 -8.92 -7.74 -10.48
N ARG A 24 -10.20 -7.71 -10.85
CA ARG A 24 -10.81 -6.64 -11.65
C ARG A 24 -10.82 -5.28 -10.95
N LYS A 25 -10.54 -5.21 -9.64
CA LYS A 25 -10.52 -3.95 -8.87
C LYS A 25 -9.56 -2.91 -9.44
N TYR A 26 -8.42 -3.33 -10.00
CA TYR A 26 -7.40 -2.41 -10.52
C TYR A 26 -7.86 -1.68 -11.78
N GLY A 27 -8.46 -2.40 -12.74
CA GLY A 27 -9.04 -1.80 -13.94
C GLY A 27 -10.21 -0.88 -13.61
N LEU A 28 -11.13 -1.34 -12.76
CA LEU A 28 -12.28 -0.54 -12.33
C LEU A 28 -11.87 0.70 -11.51
N LEU A 29 -10.80 0.61 -10.71
CA LEU A 29 -10.24 1.78 -10.03
C LEU A 29 -9.74 2.80 -11.05
N ALA A 30 -8.97 2.39 -12.06
CA ALA A 30 -8.50 3.32 -13.10
C ALA A 30 -9.67 4.01 -13.83
N GLU A 31 -10.71 3.25 -14.20
CA GLU A 31 -11.94 3.80 -14.78
C GLU A 31 -12.63 4.80 -13.82
N THR A 32 -12.71 4.46 -12.53
CA THR A 32 -13.30 5.30 -11.47
C THR A 32 -12.52 6.60 -11.28
N LEU A 33 -11.18 6.55 -11.27
CA LEU A 33 -10.31 7.71 -11.13
C LEU A 33 -10.47 8.68 -12.31
N ILE A 34 -10.57 8.15 -13.54
CA ILE A 34 -10.86 8.95 -14.74
C ILE A 34 -12.24 9.60 -14.62
N ALA A 35 -13.27 8.82 -14.28
CA ALA A 35 -14.65 9.31 -14.17
C ALA A 35 -14.80 10.42 -13.11
N LYS A 36 -13.99 10.38 -12.04
CA LYS A 36 -13.94 11.41 -10.99
C LYS A 36 -13.07 12.61 -11.34
N GLY A 37 -12.38 12.62 -12.49
CA GLY A 37 -11.47 13.69 -12.88
C GLY A 37 -10.18 13.74 -12.03
N LEU A 38 -9.80 12.62 -11.40
CA LEU A 38 -8.60 12.51 -10.55
C LEU A 38 -7.32 12.21 -11.34
N ALA A 39 -7.43 11.96 -12.65
CA ALA A 39 -6.29 11.82 -13.56
C ALA A 39 -6.50 12.69 -14.82
N PRO A 40 -6.63 14.03 -14.69
CA PRO A 40 -7.01 14.90 -15.80
C PRO A 40 -5.94 14.98 -16.91
N LEU A 41 -4.67 14.69 -16.58
CA LEU A 41 -3.55 14.59 -17.52
C LEU A 41 -3.23 13.13 -17.90
N GLY A 42 -4.08 12.18 -17.51
CA GLY A 42 -3.82 10.75 -17.60
C GLY A 42 -2.95 10.22 -16.46
N PHE A 43 -2.65 8.94 -16.54
CA PHE A 43 -1.77 8.25 -15.60
C PHE A 43 -0.32 8.31 -16.06
N VAL A 44 0.61 8.21 -15.10
CA VAL A 44 2.03 7.98 -15.40
C VAL A 44 2.28 6.47 -15.42
N THR A 45 2.76 5.95 -16.55
CA THR A 45 2.99 4.51 -16.71
C THR A 45 4.36 4.12 -16.14
N PRO A 46 4.43 3.20 -15.16
CA PRO A 46 5.70 2.74 -14.60
C PRO A 46 6.37 1.66 -15.47
N GLU A 47 7.69 1.61 -15.40
CA GLU A 47 8.46 0.46 -15.89
C GLU A 47 8.37 -0.70 -14.87
N PRO A 48 8.13 -1.95 -15.32
CA PRO A 48 8.12 -3.10 -14.42
C PRO A 48 9.49 -3.33 -13.75
N ALA A 49 9.46 -3.58 -12.45
CA ALA A 49 10.66 -3.82 -11.64
C ALA A 49 11.56 -4.94 -12.19
N GLY A 50 12.86 -4.68 -12.34
CA GLY A 50 13.88 -5.66 -12.68
C GLY A 50 14.39 -6.44 -11.46
N ALA A 51 15.09 -7.56 -11.70
CA ALA A 51 15.66 -8.36 -10.61
C ALA A 51 16.58 -7.53 -9.71
N ASP A 52 17.39 -6.64 -10.30
CA ASP A 52 18.32 -5.73 -9.64
C ASP A 52 17.68 -4.85 -8.56
N ILE A 53 16.41 -4.48 -8.75
CA ILE A 53 15.66 -3.72 -7.74
C ILE A 53 14.91 -4.61 -6.75
N LEU A 54 14.37 -5.74 -7.21
CA LEU A 54 13.63 -6.67 -6.35
C LEU A 54 14.50 -7.25 -5.24
N ILE A 55 15.77 -7.58 -5.53
CA ILE A 55 16.72 -8.13 -4.56
C ILE A 55 17.09 -7.17 -3.43
N ARG A 56 16.66 -5.89 -3.50
CA ARG A 56 16.92 -4.94 -2.42
C ARG A 56 16.11 -5.27 -1.16
N ALA A 57 14.90 -5.81 -1.30
CA ALA A 57 14.05 -6.20 -0.17
C ALA A 57 13.81 -7.72 -0.08
N HIS A 58 14.05 -8.45 -1.16
CA HIS A 58 13.88 -9.89 -1.23
C HIS A 58 15.21 -10.62 -1.36
N ASP A 59 15.23 -11.86 -0.92
CA ASP A 59 16.34 -12.78 -1.14
C ASP A 59 16.49 -13.08 -2.64
N ALA A 60 17.73 -13.13 -3.12
CA ALA A 60 18.01 -13.34 -4.55
C ALA A 60 17.43 -14.67 -5.06
N ALA A 61 17.51 -15.74 -4.27
CA ALA A 61 16.95 -17.03 -4.66
C ALA A 61 15.42 -16.97 -4.79
N TYR A 62 14.75 -16.20 -3.91
CA TYR A 62 13.30 -16.00 -4.01
C TYR A 62 12.92 -15.18 -5.24
N VAL A 63 13.67 -14.11 -5.54
CA VAL A 63 13.47 -13.30 -6.75
C VAL A 63 13.63 -14.14 -8.01
N ASP A 64 14.70 -14.93 -8.10
CA ASP A 64 14.95 -15.80 -9.25
C ASP A 64 13.80 -16.81 -9.44
N ALA A 65 13.34 -17.43 -8.35
CA ALA A 65 12.21 -18.36 -8.37
C ALA A 65 10.90 -17.69 -8.84
N VAL A 66 10.60 -16.47 -8.34
CA VAL A 66 9.44 -15.70 -8.80
C VAL A 66 9.54 -15.37 -10.29
N LEU A 67 10.69 -14.88 -10.75
CA LEU A 67 10.88 -14.49 -12.15
C LEU A 67 10.82 -15.70 -13.10
N ALA A 68 11.23 -16.88 -12.63
CA ALA A 68 11.13 -18.15 -13.33
C ALA A 68 9.73 -18.80 -13.25
N CYS A 69 8.80 -18.24 -12.46
CA CYS A 69 7.50 -18.85 -12.16
C CYS A 69 7.63 -20.23 -11.48
N ASP A 70 8.63 -20.42 -10.62
CA ASP A 70 8.99 -21.69 -9.97
C ASP A 70 9.27 -21.50 -8.46
N VAL A 71 8.33 -20.88 -7.74
CA VAL A 71 8.46 -20.62 -6.29
C VAL A 71 8.28 -21.86 -5.41
N GLY A 72 7.95 -23.01 -6.01
CA GLY A 72 7.60 -24.23 -5.30
C GLY A 72 6.18 -24.20 -4.70
N PRO A 73 5.60 -25.39 -4.45
CA PRO A 73 4.18 -25.52 -4.10
C PRO A 73 3.81 -24.97 -2.71
N GLU A 74 4.77 -24.87 -1.80
CA GLU A 74 4.53 -24.33 -0.46
C GLU A 74 4.37 -22.80 -0.48
N ILE A 75 5.27 -22.10 -1.17
CA ILE A 75 5.20 -20.64 -1.33
C ILE A 75 4.00 -20.25 -2.18
N GLU A 76 3.72 -20.96 -3.28
CA GLU A 76 2.53 -20.70 -4.10
C GLU A 76 1.23 -20.84 -3.29
N ARG A 77 1.14 -21.85 -2.41
CA ARG A 77 0.00 -22.02 -1.49
C ARG A 77 -0.09 -20.90 -0.46
N ALA A 78 1.04 -20.44 0.08
CA ALA A 78 1.09 -19.33 1.02
C ALA A 78 0.65 -18.01 0.36
N ILE A 79 1.06 -17.76 -0.89
CA ILE A 79 0.57 -16.64 -1.70
C ILE A 79 -0.93 -16.79 -1.95
N GLY A 80 -1.40 -17.99 -2.25
CA GLY A 80 -2.82 -18.24 -2.53
C GLY A 80 -3.27 -17.68 -3.89
N LEU A 81 -2.35 -17.55 -4.83
CA LEU A 81 -2.57 -17.21 -6.24
C LEU A 81 -1.63 -18.07 -7.10
N PRO A 82 -2.04 -18.45 -8.32
CA PRO A 82 -1.15 -19.16 -9.24
C PRO A 82 0.02 -18.26 -9.64
N VAL A 83 1.26 -18.68 -9.38
CA VAL A 83 2.46 -17.87 -9.69
C VAL A 83 2.89 -18.12 -11.14
N ASP A 84 2.06 -17.65 -12.06
CA ASP A 84 2.31 -17.72 -13.50
C ASP A 84 2.94 -16.43 -14.05
N ALA A 85 3.28 -16.44 -15.34
CA ALA A 85 3.88 -15.30 -16.01
C ALA A 85 3.01 -14.03 -15.97
N ALA A 86 1.67 -14.16 -15.90
CA ALA A 86 0.78 -13.00 -15.80
C ALA A 86 0.84 -12.38 -14.40
N LEU A 87 0.78 -13.19 -13.35
CA LEU A 87 0.92 -12.72 -11.97
C LEU A 87 2.30 -12.12 -11.70
N VAL A 88 3.36 -12.70 -12.28
CA VAL A 88 4.73 -12.16 -12.17
C VAL A 88 4.84 -10.80 -12.87
N ARG A 89 4.35 -10.66 -14.11
CA ARG A 89 4.32 -9.37 -14.81
C ARG A 89 3.55 -8.31 -14.03
N ARG A 90 2.39 -8.68 -13.48
CA ARG A 90 1.58 -7.82 -12.61
C ARG A 90 2.38 -7.36 -11.39
N SER A 91 2.99 -8.30 -10.67
CA SER A 91 3.71 -8.03 -9.43
C SER A 91 4.89 -7.10 -9.66
N ARG A 92 5.65 -7.31 -10.74
CA ARG A 92 6.74 -6.42 -11.17
C ARG A 92 6.25 -5.01 -11.52
N ALA A 93 5.13 -4.90 -12.24
CA ALA A 93 4.53 -3.61 -12.57
C ALA A 93 4.02 -2.88 -11.32
N SER A 94 3.46 -3.61 -10.35
CA SER A 94 3.01 -3.04 -9.07
C SER A 94 4.18 -2.44 -8.29
N VAL A 95 5.31 -3.15 -8.21
CA VAL A 95 6.55 -2.63 -7.60
C VAL A 95 7.05 -1.38 -8.32
N GLY A 96 7.08 -1.42 -9.65
CA GLY A 96 7.45 -0.26 -10.47
C GLY A 96 6.54 0.95 -10.24
N GLY A 97 5.23 0.73 -10.10
CA GLY A 97 4.23 1.75 -9.78
C GLY A 97 4.48 2.42 -8.44
N THR A 98 4.74 1.63 -7.40
CA THR A 98 5.03 2.15 -6.06
C THR A 98 6.34 2.94 -6.04
N LEU A 99 7.39 2.47 -6.72
CA LEU A 99 8.65 3.23 -6.84
C LEU A 99 8.48 4.53 -7.63
N LEU A 100 7.72 4.51 -8.74
CA LEU A 100 7.43 5.69 -9.53
C LEU A 100 6.61 6.71 -8.71
N ALA A 101 5.55 6.27 -8.03
CA ALA A 101 4.75 7.12 -7.15
C ALA A 101 5.62 7.76 -6.06
N ALA A 102 6.54 7.01 -5.46
CA ALA A 102 7.46 7.55 -4.46
C ALA A 102 8.40 8.64 -5.00
N ARG A 103 8.97 8.44 -6.20
CA ARG A 103 9.79 9.46 -6.86
C ARG A 103 8.98 10.73 -7.20
N LEU A 104 7.75 10.55 -7.66
CA LEU A 104 6.84 11.66 -7.93
C LEU A 104 6.44 12.40 -6.65
N ALA A 105 6.18 11.68 -5.55
CA ALA A 105 5.90 12.29 -4.26
C ALA A 105 7.09 13.13 -3.74
N LEU A 106 8.32 12.65 -3.91
CA LEU A 106 9.51 13.43 -3.55
C LEU A 106 9.66 14.71 -4.40
N ALA A 107 9.22 14.68 -5.66
CA ALA A 107 9.28 15.83 -6.56
C ALA A 107 8.11 16.82 -6.37
N GLU A 108 6.91 16.32 -6.08
CA GLU A 108 5.65 17.09 -6.12
C GLU A 108 4.95 17.17 -4.76
N GLY A 109 5.50 16.56 -3.73
CA GLY A 109 4.97 16.47 -2.36
C GLY A 109 3.98 15.33 -2.15
N LEU A 110 3.09 15.07 -3.11
CA LEU A 110 2.07 14.02 -3.02
C LEU A 110 2.00 13.22 -4.33
N ALA A 111 1.85 11.91 -4.25
CA ALA A 111 1.55 11.05 -5.39
C ALA A 111 0.90 9.74 -4.94
N GLY A 112 0.39 8.93 -5.88
CA GLY A 112 -0.13 7.61 -5.56
C GLY A 112 0.09 6.58 -6.66
N SER A 113 0.03 5.30 -6.30
CA SER A 113 -0.01 4.17 -7.23
C SER A 113 -1.38 3.52 -7.15
N ALA A 114 -2.03 3.30 -8.30
CA ALA A 114 -3.32 2.62 -8.39
C ALA A 114 -3.23 1.09 -8.20
N ALA A 115 -2.11 0.60 -7.65
CA ALA A 115 -1.90 -0.75 -7.14
C ALA A 115 -0.98 -0.69 -5.91
N GLY A 116 -0.24 -1.77 -5.63
CA GLY A 116 0.68 -1.83 -4.50
C GLY A 116 0.02 -2.10 -3.15
N GLY A 117 0.82 -1.98 -2.09
CA GLY A 117 0.42 -2.34 -0.72
C GLY A 117 0.49 -3.84 -0.46
N SER A 118 1.38 -4.55 -1.14
CA SER A 118 1.57 -6.00 -1.05
C SER A 118 2.36 -6.39 0.21
N HIS A 119 1.84 -5.98 1.37
CA HIS A 119 2.54 -5.92 2.65
C HIS A 119 2.81 -7.27 3.33
N HIS A 120 2.30 -8.38 2.78
CA HIS A 120 2.52 -9.74 3.33
C HIS A 120 3.70 -10.49 2.70
N ALA A 121 4.25 -9.99 1.59
CA ALA A 121 5.43 -10.60 0.99
C ALA A 121 6.65 -10.31 1.90
N ARG A 122 7.26 -11.37 2.41
CA ARG A 122 8.44 -11.37 3.28
C ARG A 122 9.70 -11.53 2.44
N ARG A 123 10.87 -11.33 3.04
CA ARG A 123 12.17 -11.36 2.35
C ARG A 123 12.39 -12.65 1.55
N GLN A 124 11.96 -13.79 2.04
CA GLN A 124 12.21 -15.11 1.41
C GLN A 124 10.95 -15.80 0.89
N GLN A 125 9.76 -15.18 1.01
CA GLN A 125 8.50 -15.81 0.62
C GLN A 125 7.39 -14.81 0.34
N GLY A 126 6.53 -15.14 -0.62
CA GLY A 126 5.24 -14.48 -0.77
C GLY A 126 4.19 -15.09 0.16
N ALA A 127 3.17 -14.31 0.52
CA ALA A 127 2.06 -14.75 1.37
C ALA A 127 0.85 -13.84 1.20
N GLY A 128 -0.35 -14.31 1.54
CA GLY A 128 -1.53 -13.43 1.70
C GLY A 128 -1.85 -12.61 0.43
N PHE A 129 -1.84 -13.24 -0.74
CA PHE A 129 -1.99 -12.62 -2.07
C PHE A 129 -0.85 -11.69 -2.51
N CYS A 130 0.22 -11.58 -1.73
CA CYS A 130 1.38 -10.75 -2.01
C CYS A 130 2.54 -11.60 -2.52
N VAL A 131 3.02 -11.32 -3.73
CA VAL A 131 4.20 -11.99 -4.32
C VAL A 131 5.47 -11.20 -4.01
N LEU A 132 5.45 -9.89 -4.24
CA LEU A 132 6.61 -9.01 -4.03
C LEU A 132 6.17 -7.82 -3.19
N ASN A 133 6.92 -7.51 -2.14
CA ASN A 133 6.67 -6.36 -1.28
C ASN A 133 7.11 -5.06 -1.98
N ASP A 134 6.15 -4.38 -2.60
CA ASP A 134 6.41 -3.18 -3.40
C ASP A 134 6.91 -2.00 -2.56
N VAL A 135 6.33 -1.78 -1.38
CA VAL A 135 6.73 -0.68 -0.48
C VAL A 135 8.15 -0.89 0.02
N ALA A 136 8.49 -2.10 0.49
CA ALA A 136 9.83 -2.37 1.00
C ALA A 136 10.90 -2.29 -0.11
N VAL A 137 10.60 -2.78 -1.32
CA VAL A 137 11.50 -2.64 -2.48
C VAL A 137 11.70 -1.16 -2.82
N ALA A 138 10.63 -0.36 -2.87
CA ALA A 138 10.72 1.05 -3.19
C ALA A 138 11.52 1.82 -2.13
N ALA A 139 11.23 1.62 -0.84
CA ALA A 139 11.93 2.27 0.26
C ALA A 139 13.44 1.98 0.24
N ARG A 140 13.84 0.71 0.11
CA ARG A 140 15.26 0.32 0.03
C ARG A 140 15.93 0.80 -1.27
N THR A 141 15.19 0.89 -2.37
CA THR A 141 15.73 1.45 -3.63
C THR A 141 16.04 2.93 -3.49
N LEU A 142 15.10 3.72 -2.97
CA LEU A 142 15.31 5.16 -2.79
C LEU A 142 16.41 5.47 -1.77
N GLN A 143 16.53 4.65 -0.71
CA GLN A 143 17.63 4.77 0.25
C GLN A 143 18.98 4.46 -0.40
N ALA A 144 19.07 3.41 -1.23
CA ALA A 144 20.29 3.07 -1.96
C ALA A 144 20.67 4.14 -3.02
N GLU A 145 19.68 4.84 -3.58
CA GLU A 145 19.87 5.97 -4.50
C GLU A 145 20.24 7.27 -3.78
N GLY A 146 20.22 7.29 -2.44
CA GLY A 146 20.50 8.48 -1.64
C GLY A 146 19.41 9.56 -1.73
N LEU A 147 18.22 9.22 -2.23
CA LEU A 147 17.10 10.15 -2.37
C LEU A 147 16.33 10.37 -1.06
N VAL A 148 16.39 9.39 -0.16
CA VAL A 148 15.81 9.45 1.19
C VAL A 148 16.78 8.85 2.18
N ARG A 149 16.81 9.40 3.39
CA ARG A 149 17.49 8.80 4.54
C ARG A 149 16.49 8.02 5.38
N ARG A 150 15.38 8.66 5.76
CA ARG A 150 14.34 8.12 6.65
C ARG A 150 13.03 7.93 5.92
N VAL A 151 12.47 6.73 6.01
CA VAL A 151 11.16 6.38 5.43
C VAL A 151 10.25 5.87 6.53
N LEU A 152 9.03 6.38 6.58
CA LEU A 152 7.98 5.86 7.43
C LEU A 152 6.95 5.13 6.56
N VAL A 153 6.69 3.86 6.85
CA VAL A 153 5.55 3.14 6.28
C VAL A 153 4.38 3.24 7.25
N VAL A 154 3.34 3.95 6.85
CA VAL A 154 2.05 4.01 7.54
C VAL A 154 1.14 2.97 6.90
N ASP A 155 0.93 1.85 7.58
CA ASP A 155 0.13 0.73 7.11
C ASP A 155 -1.21 0.63 7.84
N LEU A 156 -2.28 1.02 7.14
CA LEU A 156 -3.64 1.08 7.67
C LEU A 156 -4.59 0.06 7.00
N ASP A 157 -4.02 -0.96 6.36
CA ASP A 157 -4.72 -2.20 6.01
C ASP A 157 -5.21 -2.91 7.28
N VAL A 158 -6.31 -3.67 7.18
CA VAL A 158 -6.86 -4.37 8.35
C VAL A 158 -5.98 -5.50 8.85
N HIS A 159 -5.10 -6.04 8.00
CA HIS A 159 -4.15 -7.08 8.32
C HIS A 159 -2.80 -6.45 8.74
N GLN A 160 -2.04 -7.14 9.59
CA GLN A 160 -0.71 -6.65 9.93
C GLN A 160 0.21 -6.79 8.70
N GLY A 161 0.94 -5.72 8.37
CA GLY A 161 1.99 -5.71 7.35
C GLY A 161 3.26 -6.47 7.73
N ASP A 162 3.13 -7.76 8.04
CA ASP A 162 4.19 -8.65 8.51
C ASP A 162 5.35 -8.81 7.51
N GLY A 163 5.04 -8.84 6.22
CA GLY A 163 6.04 -8.85 5.15
C GLY A 163 6.86 -7.57 5.11
N THR A 164 6.22 -6.42 5.33
CA THR A 164 6.93 -5.14 5.38
C THR A 164 7.82 -5.06 6.62
N ALA A 165 7.34 -5.50 7.78
CA ALA A 165 8.16 -5.61 8.99
C ALA A 165 9.39 -6.51 8.78
N ASP A 166 9.21 -7.70 8.17
CA ASP A 166 10.30 -8.62 7.86
C ASP A 166 11.31 -8.03 6.87
N CYS A 167 10.84 -7.46 5.76
CA CYS A 167 11.70 -6.88 4.72
C CYS A 167 12.48 -5.65 5.20
N LEU A 168 11.94 -4.86 6.12
CA LEU A 168 12.54 -3.62 6.63
C LEU A 168 13.30 -3.80 7.96
N ALA A 169 13.26 -4.99 8.53
CA ALA A 169 13.95 -5.31 9.78
C ALA A 169 15.42 -4.86 9.78
N ARG A 170 15.90 -4.45 10.96
CA ARG A 170 17.29 -4.02 11.22
C ARG A 170 17.73 -2.77 10.43
N SER A 171 16.81 -1.97 9.94
CA SER A 171 17.08 -0.66 9.33
C SER A 171 16.33 0.42 10.11
N PRO A 172 16.93 1.02 11.16
CA PRO A 172 16.23 1.98 12.03
C PRO A 172 15.75 3.24 11.30
N GLU A 173 16.28 3.51 10.11
CA GLU A 173 15.81 4.58 9.23
C GLU A 173 14.60 4.18 8.36
N LEU A 174 14.16 2.92 8.36
CA LEU A 174 13.00 2.43 7.62
C LEU A 174 11.97 1.92 8.64
N PHE A 175 11.11 2.82 9.12
CA PHE A 175 10.23 2.57 10.26
C PHE A 175 8.84 2.12 9.80
N THR A 176 8.28 1.13 10.49
CA THR A 176 6.94 0.58 10.24
C THR A 176 5.96 0.98 11.33
N PHE A 177 4.85 1.60 10.93
CA PHE A 177 3.71 1.90 11.78
C PHE A 177 2.48 1.21 11.22
N SER A 178 1.96 0.20 11.94
CA SER A 178 0.77 -0.55 11.54
C SER A 178 -0.36 -0.39 12.55
N ILE A 179 -1.55 -0.07 12.05
CA ILE A 179 -2.80 -0.21 12.81
C ILE A 179 -3.63 -1.29 12.13
N HIS A 180 -3.83 -2.42 12.81
CA HIS A 180 -4.48 -3.59 12.24
C HIS A 180 -5.47 -4.20 13.23
N CYS A 181 -6.34 -5.09 12.76
CA CYS A 181 -7.19 -5.86 13.65
C CYS A 181 -6.37 -6.98 14.31
N GLU A 182 -6.29 -6.97 15.65
CA GLU A 182 -5.44 -7.88 16.44
C GLU A 182 -5.77 -9.35 16.10
N ASN A 183 -7.05 -9.69 16.20
CA ASN A 183 -7.55 -11.04 15.96
C ASN A 183 -7.79 -11.33 14.46
N ASN A 184 -6.90 -10.88 13.57
CA ASN A 184 -7.00 -11.15 12.13
C ASN A 184 -5.68 -11.72 11.56
N TYR A 185 -5.62 -12.00 10.26
CA TYR A 185 -4.39 -12.45 9.60
C TYR A 185 -3.25 -11.42 9.71
N PRO A 186 -1.98 -11.85 9.81
CA PRO A 186 -1.52 -13.23 10.02
C PRO A 186 -1.79 -13.72 11.44
N ALA A 187 -1.97 -15.03 11.60
CA ALA A 187 -2.19 -15.64 12.91
C ALA A 187 -0.99 -15.49 13.85
N GLN A 188 0.22 -15.50 13.29
CA GLN A 188 1.46 -15.16 13.99
C GLN A 188 1.95 -13.82 13.44
N LYS A 189 1.88 -12.79 14.28
CA LYS A 189 2.39 -11.46 13.96
C LYS A 189 3.92 -11.47 13.88
N ILE A 190 4.48 -10.69 12.96
CA ILE A 190 5.90 -10.35 12.96
C ILE A 190 6.02 -8.96 13.56
N ALA A 191 6.82 -8.80 14.61
CA ALA A 191 6.99 -7.50 15.24
C ALA A 191 7.62 -6.50 14.25
N GLY A 192 6.89 -5.42 13.98
CA GLY A 192 7.40 -4.18 13.38
C GLY A 192 7.91 -3.23 14.46
N ASP A 193 8.00 -1.95 14.12
CA ASP A 193 8.52 -0.93 15.02
C ASP A 193 7.43 -0.32 15.92
N LEU A 194 6.24 -0.08 15.36
CA LEU A 194 5.04 0.32 16.11
C LEU A 194 3.80 -0.39 15.57
N ASP A 195 3.40 -1.46 16.25
CA ASP A 195 2.19 -2.24 15.97
C ASP A 195 1.07 -1.88 16.95
N ILE A 196 -0.10 -1.52 16.42
CA ILE A 196 -1.31 -1.23 17.20
C ILE A 196 -2.41 -2.22 16.81
N GLY A 197 -2.59 -3.23 17.65
CA GLY A 197 -3.69 -4.18 17.55
C GLY A 197 -5.02 -3.57 18.01
N LEU A 198 -6.01 -3.55 17.12
CA LEU A 198 -7.36 -3.08 17.38
C LEU A 198 -8.31 -4.24 17.69
N PRO A 199 -9.30 -4.02 18.58
CA PRO A 199 -10.35 -5.01 18.81
C PRO A 199 -11.30 -5.10 17.62
N ASP A 200 -11.93 -6.26 17.48
CA ASP A 200 -12.95 -6.50 16.46
C ASP A 200 -14.09 -5.47 16.55
N ARG A 201 -14.64 -5.13 15.39
CA ARG A 201 -15.77 -4.22 15.19
C ARG A 201 -15.56 -2.80 15.71
N LEU A 202 -14.31 -2.36 15.88
CA LEU A 202 -14.03 -0.96 16.16
C LEU A 202 -14.62 -0.09 15.03
N ASP A 203 -15.32 0.96 15.42
CA ASP A 203 -15.98 1.90 14.51
C ASP A 203 -15.06 3.05 14.10
N ASP A 204 -15.61 3.96 13.28
CA ASP A 204 -14.90 5.14 12.78
C ASP A 204 -14.29 5.99 13.90
N ALA A 205 -15.08 6.26 14.96
CA ALA A 205 -14.66 7.14 16.04
C ALA A 205 -13.51 6.54 16.85
N GLY A 206 -13.62 5.25 17.20
CA GLY A 206 -12.56 4.53 17.90
C GLY A 206 -11.29 4.42 17.07
N TYR A 207 -11.42 4.08 15.78
CA TYR A 207 -10.28 3.97 14.87
C TYR A 207 -9.54 5.31 14.72
N LEU A 208 -10.28 6.40 14.43
CA LEU A 208 -9.70 7.73 14.25
C LEU A 208 -9.10 8.27 15.55
N ALA A 209 -9.66 7.95 16.71
CA ALA A 209 -9.07 8.33 18.00
C ALA A 209 -7.68 7.70 18.19
N VAL A 210 -7.53 6.41 17.87
CA VAL A 210 -6.23 5.73 17.94
C VAL A 210 -5.24 6.36 16.95
N LEU A 211 -5.65 6.54 15.70
CA LEU A 211 -4.78 7.11 14.67
C LEU A 211 -4.30 8.52 15.04
N ARG A 212 -5.20 9.40 15.50
CA ARG A 212 -4.89 10.77 15.94
C ARG A 212 -3.97 10.81 17.15
N ALA A 213 -4.04 9.82 18.04
CA ALA A 213 -3.18 9.75 19.21
C ALA A 213 -1.76 9.25 18.89
N ARG A 214 -1.56 8.59 17.74
CA ARG A 214 -0.30 7.89 17.42
C ARG A 214 0.49 8.51 16.27
N LEU A 215 -0.17 8.87 15.18
CA LEU A 215 0.52 9.30 13.96
C LEU A 215 1.22 10.66 14.09
N PRO A 216 0.58 11.74 14.60
CA PRO A 216 1.25 13.04 14.71
C PRO A 216 2.54 13.01 15.54
N PRO A 217 2.57 12.49 16.78
CA PRO A 217 3.81 12.46 17.56
C PRO A 217 4.87 11.55 16.94
N LEU A 218 4.47 10.51 16.18
CA LEU A 218 5.42 9.68 15.45
C LEU A 218 6.08 10.45 14.30
N LEU A 219 5.29 11.19 13.50
CA LEU A 219 5.81 12.03 12.43
C LEU A 219 6.79 13.08 12.96
N ASP A 220 6.46 13.70 14.10
CA ASP A 220 7.30 14.71 14.75
C ASP A 220 8.61 14.11 15.28
N ALA A 221 8.55 12.94 15.92
CA ALA A 221 9.71 12.29 16.51
C ALA A 221 10.63 11.66 15.46
N PHE A 222 10.06 11.02 14.44
CA PHE A 222 10.82 10.32 13.41
C PHE A 222 11.29 11.23 12.28
N ALA A 223 10.51 12.27 11.94
CA ALA A 223 10.77 13.23 10.88
C ALA A 223 11.21 12.57 9.54
N PRO A 224 10.36 11.72 8.94
CA PRO A 224 10.70 11.03 7.70
C PRO A 224 10.85 11.99 6.52
N ASP A 225 11.71 11.62 5.56
CA ASP A 225 11.79 12.31 4.27
C ASP A 225 10.62 11.93 3.36
N LEU A 226 10.11 10.70 3.52
CA LEU A 226 9.02 10.13 2.75
C LEU A 226 8.13 9.23 3.63
N VAL A 227 6.82 9.38 3.45
CA VAL A 227 5.81 8.45 3.95
C VAL A 227 5.31 7.57 2.80
N PHE A 228 5.41 6.26 2.97
CA PHE A 228 4.56 5.34 2.21
C PHE A 228 3.27 5.13 2.98
N TYR A 229 2.14 5.42 2.35
CA TYR A 229 0.84 5.22 2.95
C TYR A 229 0.12 4.04 2.29
N ASN A 230 0.02 2.91 3.00
CA ASN A 230 -0.79 1.78 2.56
C ASN A 230 -2.25 1.99 3.01
N ALA A 231 -3.09 2.40 2.07
CA ALA A 231 -4.47 2.81 2.30
C ALA A 231 -5.47 1.68 2.03
N GLY A 232 -5.22 0.49 2.59
CA GLY A 232 -6.12 -0.66 2.49
C GLY A 232 -7.56 -0.28 2.88
N VAL A 233 -8.54 -0.80 2.15
CA VAL A 233 -9.97 -0.49 2.37
C VAL A 233 -10.72 -1.64 3.04
N ASP A 234 -10.01 -2.71 3.38
CA ASP A 234 -10.53 -3.84 4.15
C ASP A 234 -10.77 -3.60 5.65
N PRO A 235 -10.48 -2.43 6.28
CA PRO A 235 -11.10 -2.09 7.56
C PRO A 235 -12.60 -1.82 7.46
N HIS A 236 -13.15 -1.71 6.24
CA HIS A 236 -14.55 -1.41 6.00
C HIS A 236 -15.47 -2.52 6.52
N ARG A 237 -16.63 -2.15 7.08
CA ARG A 237 -17.63 -3.07 7.64
C ARG A 237 -18.19 -4.12 6.66
N ASP A 238 -18.15 -3.81 5.36
CA ASP A 238 -18.63 -4.70 4.27
C ASP A 238 -17.49 -5.53 3.65
N ASP A 239 -16.27 -5.45 4.20
CA ASP A 239 -15.17 -6.30 3.76
C ASP A 239 -15.32 -7.71 4.34
N ARG A 240 -15.04 -8.72 3.52
CA ARG A 240 -15.20 -10.13 3.89
C ARG A 240 -14.00 -10.72 4.62
N LEU A 241 -12.83 -10.08 4.54
CA LEU A 241 -11.59 -10.48 5.21
C LEU A 241 -11.23 -9.54 6.37
N GLY A 242 -11.82 -8.35 6.39
CA GLY A 242 -11.79 -7.45 7.54
C GLY A 242 -12.63 -7.91 8.72
N ARG A 243 -12.34 -7.34 9.89
CA ARG A 243 -13.11 -7.54 11.13
C ARG A 243 -13.41 -6.23 11.87
N LEU A 244 -13.04 -5.09 11.28
CA LEU A 244 -13.37 -3.76 11.78
C LEU A 244 -14.70 -3.28 11.17
N CYS A 245 -15.18 -2.12 11.58
CA CYS A 245 -16.48 -1.61 11.15
C CYS A 245 -16.42 -0.19 10.61
N LEU A 246 -15.34 0.14 9.88
CA LEU A 246 -15.25 1.47 9.27
C LEU A 246 -16.31 1.65 8.18
N THR A 247 -16.75 2.88 8.01
CA THR A 247 -17.66 3.30 6.93
C THR A 247 -16.87 3.94 5.78
N ASP A 248 -17.52 4.19 4.64
CA ASP A 248 -16.90 4.95 3.55
C ASP A 248 -16.45 6.35 4.03
N ASP A 249 -17.25 7.00 4.87
CA ASP A 249 -16.90 8.30 5.50
C ASP A 249 -15.72 8.15 6.47
N GLY A 250 -15.66 7.05 7.23
CA GLY A 250 -14.55 6.72 8.12
C GLY A 250 -13.24 6.50 7.39
N LEU A 251 -13.27 5.75 6.29
CA LEU A 251 -12.10 5.56 5.41
C LEU A 251 -11.64 6.89 4.80
N LEU A 252 -12.57 7.69 4.27
CA LEU A 252 -12.21 9.01 3.70
C LEU A 252 -11.64 9.96 4.77
N ALA A 253 -12.20 9.95 5.99
CA ALA A 253 -11.70 10.75 7.10
C ALA A 253 -10.30 10.30 7.55
N ARG A 254 -10.05 8.98 7.55
CA ARG A 254 -8.72 8.39 7.81
C ARG A 254 -7.73 8.85 6.75
N ASP A 255 -8.06 8.67 5.47
CA ASP A 255 -7.15 8.97 4.36
C ASP A 255 -6.82 10.47 4.32
N ARG A 256 -7.82 11.35 4.48
CA ARG A 256 -7.60 12.81 4.60
C ARG A 256 -6.70 13.17 5.77
N PHE A 257 -6.93 12.56 6.94
CA PHE A 257 -6.13 12.83 8.13
C PHE A 257 -4.65 12.50 7.89
N VAL A 258 -4.35 11.30 7.37
CA VAL A 258 -2.95 10.90 7.09
C VAL A 258 -2.28 11.85 6.10
N VAL A 259 -2.96 12.18 5.00
CA VAL A 259 -2.41 13.08 3.96
C VAL A 259 -2.21 14.49 4.52
N ALA A 260 -3.16 15.01 5.30
CA ALA A 260 -3.05 16.32 5.92
C ALA A 260 -1.89 16.41 6.91
N GLU A 261 -1.69 15.38 7.76
CA GLU A 261 -0.61 15.36 8.75
C GLU A 261 0.79 15.34 8.11
N ALA A 262 0.96 14.58 7.02
CA ALA A 262 2.20 14.57 6.24
C ALA A 262 2.42 15.93 5.56
N ARG A 263 1.38 16.45 4.90
CA ARG A 263 1.44 17.73 4.18
C ARG A 263 1.72 18.92 5.09
N ALA A 264 1.08 18.99 6.26
CA ALA A 264 1.30 20.04 7.25
C ALA A 264 2.76 20.12 7.72
N ARG A 265 3.50 19.02 7.62
CA ARG A 265 4.93 18.91 7.97
C ARG A 265 5.86 19.00 6.76
N GLY A 266 5.32 19.23 5.56
CA GLY A 266 6.11 19.23 4.33
C GLY A 266 6.75 17.88 3.98
N ILE A 267 6.20 16.78 4.51
CA ILE A 267 6.69 15.42 4.28
C ILE A 267 6.11 14.89 2.97
N ALA A 268 6.95 14.38 2.09
CA ALA A 268 6.50 13.72 0.86
C ALA A 268 5.68 12.48 1.20
N LEU A 269 4.57 12.24 0.49
CA LEU A 269 3.73 11.06 0.70
C LEU A 269 3.36 10.36 -0.61
N ALA A 270 3.64 9.06 -0.64
CA ALA A 270 3.26 8.15 -1.72
C ALA A 270 2.23 7.14 -1.23
N ALA A 271 1.01 7.22 -1.75
CA ALA A 271 -0.06 6.28 -1.41
C ALA A 271 -0.05 5.02 -2.29
N VAL A 272 -0.39 3.89 -1.70
CA VAL A 272 -0.69 2.62 -2.38
C VAL A 272 -2.01 2.07 -1.85
N ILE A 273 -2.70 1.23 -2.63
CA ILE A 273 -4.12 0.95 -2.36
C ILE A 273 -4.38 -0.21 -1.38
N GLY A 274 -3.43 -1.13 -1.18
CA GLY A 274 -3.54 -2.23 -0.23
C GLY A 274 -4.68 -3.24 -0.49
N GLY A 275 -5.12 -3.86 0.61
CA GLY A 275 -6.18 -4.85 0.69
C GLY A 275 -7.58 -4.26 0.54
N GLY A 276 -8.54 -5.16 0.32
CA GLY A 276 -9.91 -4.84 -0.05
C GLY A 276 -10.50 -5.95 -0.89
N TYR A 277 -11.60 -6.53 -0.40
CA TYR A 277 -12.04 -7.87 -0.77
C TYR A 277 -13.56 -8.04 -0.86
N THR A 278 -14.35 -6.99 -0.68
CA THR A 278 -15.81 -7.06 -0.82
C THR A 278 -16.24 -7.64 -2.19
N HIS A 279 -17.44 -8.25 -2.25
CA HIS A 279 -17.96 -8.87 -3.48
C HIS A 279 -18.40 -7.85 -4.54
N ASP A 280 -18.86 -6.67 -4.11
CA ASP A 280 -19.20 -5.56 -4.99
C ASP A 280 -17.91 -4.86 -5.44
N VAL A 281 -17.39 -5.29 -6.60
CA VAL A 281 -16.08 -4.82 -7.10
C VAL A 281 -16.15 -3.35 -7.52
N GLU A 282 -17.33 -2.87 -7.94
CA GLU A 282 -17.58 -1.47 -8.23
C GLU A 282 -17.54 -0.62 -6.95
N ALA A 283 -18.14 -1.08 -5.85
CA ALA A 283 -18.00 -0.45 -4.53
C ALA A 283 -16.56 -0.49 -4.04
N LEU A 284 -15.86 -1.60 -4.26
CA LEU A 284 -14.45 -1.75 -3.93
C LEU A 284 -13.59 -0.72 -4.67
N ALA A 285 -13.80 -0.54 -5.97
CA ALA A 285 -13.11 0.46 -6.77
C ALA A 285 -13.42 1.90 -6.30
N ARG A 286 -14.67 2.20 -5.94
CA ARG A 286 -15.04 3.50 -5.34
C ARG A 286 -14.34 3.73 -4.00
N ARG A 287 -14.23 2.71 -3.15
CA ARG A 287 -13.51 2.80 -1.87
C ARG A 287 -12.02 3.03 -2.06
N HIS A 288 -11.37 2.30 -2.96
CA HIS A 288 -9.96 2.54 -3.27
C HIS A 288 -9.72 3.91 -3.93
N ALA A 289 -10.73 4.55 -4.51
CA ALA A 289 -10.61 5.91 -5.03
C ALA A 289 -10.52 6.97 -3.90
N LEU A 290 -10.97 6.67 -2.67
CA LEU A 290 -11.04 7.63 -1.56
C LEU A 290 -9.67 8.21 -1.20
N VAL A 291 -8.61 7.40 -1.22
CA VAL A 291 -7.25 7.90 -0.94
C VAL A 291 -6.80 8.92 -1.99
N PHE A 292 -7.18 8.74 -3.26
CA PHE A 292 -6.85 9.69 -4.32
C PHE A 292 -7.70 10.95 -4.24
N GLU A 293 -8.96 10.85 -3.78
CA GLU A 293 -9.78 12.01 -3.42
C GLU A 293 -9.16 12.80 -2.27
N ALA A 294 -8.62 12.12 -1.25
CA ALA A 294 -7.91 12.75 -0.15
C ALA A 294 -6.63 13.46 -0.63
N LEU A 295 -5.81 12.79 -1.45
CA LEU A 295 -4.63 13.39 -2.08
C LEU A 295 -4.98 14.67 -2.87
N ALA A 296 -6.02 14.61 -3.71
CA ALA A 296 -6.46 15.75 -4.51
C ALA A 296 -7.02 16.90 -3.66
N ALA A 297 -7.82 16.59 -2.64
CA ALA A 297 -8.38 17.59 -1.74
C ALA A 297 -7.28 18.32 -0.96
N GLU A 298 -6.33 17.59 -0.38
CA GLU A 298 -5.24 18.19 0.37
C GLU A 298 -4.27 18.94 -0.53
N ALA A 299 -3.98 18.46 -1.74
CA ALA A 299 -3.17 19.22 -2.70
C ALA A 299 -3.81 20.56 -3.13
N ALA A 300 -5.14 20.66 -3.08
CA ALA A 300 -5.88 21.87 -3.42
C ALA A 300 -6.02 22.85 -2.25
N ALA A 301 -6.01 22.38 -1.01
CA ALA A 301 -6.07 23.23 0.17
C ALA A 301 -4.85 24.17 0.21
N ARG A 302 -5.01 25.47 0.49
CA ARG A 302 -3.82 26.34 0.67
C ARG A 302 -3.06 25.91 1.93
N PRO A 303 -1.71 25.93 1.94
CA PRO A 303 -1.00 25.75 3.19
C PRO A 303 -1.48 26.83 4.16
N THR A 304 -1.92 26.43 5.35
CA THR A 304 -2.17 27.35 6.44
C THR A 304 -0.83 27.99 6.79
N SER A 305 -0.62 29.23 6.33
CA SER A 305 0.48 30.06 6.75
C SER A 305 0.40 30.27 8.26
N GLU A 306 1.39 29.78 9.00
CA GLU A 306 1.77 30.34 10.30
C GLU A 306 2.38 31.73 10.11
#